data_AF-A0A969PTF0-F1
#
_entry.id   AF-A0A969PTF0-F1
#
_cell.length_a   1.000
_cell.length_b   1.000
_cell.length_c   1.000
_cell.angle_alpha   90.00
_cell.angle_beta   90.00
_cell.angle_gamma   90.00
#
_symmetry.space_group_name_H-M   'P 1'
#
loop_
_entity.id
_entity.type
_entity.pdbx_description
1 polymer ?
#
loop_
_entity_poly.entity_id
_entity_poly.type
_entity_poly.pdbx_seq_one_letter_code
_entity_poly.pdbx_strand_id
1 'polypeptide(L)' 'MLRIKLLRLDRTEQILLLTMHHIISDGWSLGILMRELSVLYGAFKSGNPSPLPHYRFNTPTLRCGNGSGSVAI' A
#
# COMPACT_ATOMS: atom_id res chain seq x y z
N MET A 1 1.89 -4.76 -14.61
CA MET A 1 2.91 -5.73 -14.13
C MET A 1 3.93 -4.99 -13.27
N LEU A 2 4.04 -5.35 -11.99
CA LEU A 2 5.00 -4.78 -11.02
C LEU A 2 6.03 -5.86 -10.66
N ARG A 3 7.32 -5.51 -10.73
CA ARG A 3 8.45 -6.35 -10.31
C ARG A 3 9.32 -5.55 -9.35
N ILE A 4 9.73 -6.19 -8.26
CA ILE A 4 10.57 -5.59 -7.22
C ILE A 4 11.75 -6.51 -6.98
N LYS A 5 12.98 -5.96 -6.98
CA LYS A 5 14.19 -6.68 -6.59
C LYS A 5 15.01 -5.82 -5.64
N LEU A 6 15.53 -6.42 -4.58
CA LEU A 6 16.49 -5.80 -3.68
C LEU A 6 17.85 -6.41 -3.96
N LEU A 7 18.79 -5.59 -4.44
CA LEU A 7 20.17 -5.99 -4.64
C LEU A 7 21.00 -5.46 -3.47
N ARG A 8 21.67 -6.35 -2.75
CA ARG A 8 22.60 -5.97 -1.70
C ARG A 8 24.00 -5.94 -2.29
N LEU A 9 24.59 -4.74 -2.35
CA LEU A 9 25.94 -4.56 -2.88
C LEU A 9 26.98 -4.74 -1.78
N ASP A 10 26.67 -4.26 -0.57
CA ASP A 10 27.53 -4.40 0.61
C ASP A 10 26.68 -4.48 1.92
N ARG A 11 27.31 -4.43 3.10
CA ARG A 11 26.60 -4.36 4.39
C ARG A 11 25.75 -3.10 4.51
N THR A 12 26.23 -1.98 3.96
CA THR A 12 25.58 -0.66 4.07
C THR A 12 24.87 -0.20 2.79
N GLU A 13 25.16 -0.83 1.66
CA GLU A 13 24.62 -0.42 0.36
C GLU A 13 23.59 -1.43 -0.16
N GLN A 14 22.37 -0.95 -0.39
CA GLN A 14 21.26 -1.73 -0.93
C GLN A 14 20.58 -0.93 -2.02
N ILE A 15 20.37 -1.55 -3.17
CA ILE A 15 19.68 -0.97 -4.33
C ILE A 15 18.31 -1.62 -4.43
N LEU A 16 17.26 -0.80 -4.35
CA LEU A 16 15.90 -1.23 -4.61
C LEU A 16 15.57 -0.98 -6.08
N LEU A 17 15.47 -2.06 -6.86
CA LEU A 17 15.05 -2.03 -8.25
C LEU A 17 13.53 -2.22 -8.34
N LEU A 18 12.83 -1.16 -8.72
CA LEU A 18 11.39 -1.17 -8.97
C LEU A 18 11.13 -1.09 -10.48
N THR A 19 10.47 -2.09 -11.04
CA THR A 19 10.08 -2.11 -12.45
C THR A 19 8.56 -2.23 -12.53
N MET A 20 7.89 -1.17 -13.00
CA MET A 20 6.44 -1.15 -13.14
C MET A 20 6.06 -0.83 -14.58
N HIS A 21 5.04 -1.51 -15.12
CA HIS A 21 4.44 -1.10 -16.39
C HIS A 21 3.69 0.23 -16.22
N HIS A 22 3.96 1.21 -17.09
CA HIS A 22 3.30 2.52 -17.06
C HIS A 22 1.76 2.47 -17.19
N ILE A 23 1.19 1.38 -17.71
CA ILE A 23 -0.27 1.20 -17.79
C ILE A 23 -0.95 1.14 -16.40
N ILE A 24 -0.19 0.90 -15.32
CA ILE A 24 -0.68 0.86 -13.93
C ILE A 24 -0.05 1.94 -13.03
N SER A 25 0.81 2.81 -13.57
CA SER A 25 1.41 3.92 -12.80
C SER A 25 1.58 5.17 -13.64
N ASP A 26 0.88 6.21 -13.22
CA ASP A 26 1.18 7.59 -13.59
C ASP A 26 2.37 8.12 -12.76
N GLY A 27 3.05 9.14 -13.27
CA GLY A 27 4.25 9.70 -12.63
C GLY A 27 3.99 10.26 -11.23
N TRP A 28 2.75 10.59 -10.89
CA TRP A 28 2.37 11.06 -9.56
C TRP A 28 2.25 9.90 -8.57
N SER A 29 1.56 8.82 -8.94
CA SER A 29 1.43 7.60 -8.14
C SER A 29 2.78 7.00 -7.74
N LEU A 30 3.80 7.11 -8.60
CA LEU A 30 5.16 6.68 -8.26
C LEU A 30 5.78 7.50 -7.10
N GLY A 31 5.54 8.82 -7.08
CA GLY A 31 6.00 9.69 -6.00
C GLY A 31 5.32 9.39 -4.66
N ILE A 32 4.01 9.10 -4.70
CA ILE A 32 3.25 8.66 -3.51
C ILE A 32 3.81 7.33 -3.01
N LEU A 33 4.01 6.35 -3.90
CA LEU A 33 4.55 5.03 -3.56
C LEU A 33 5.92 5.13 -2.87
N MET A 34 6.84 5.94 -3.40
CA MET A 34 8.18 6.09 -2.82
C MET A 34 8.13 6.76 -1.44
N ARG A 35 7.22 7.71 -1.24
CA ARG A 35 7.01 8.36 0.05
C ARG A 35 6.44 7.40 1.09
N GLU A 36 5.40 6.65 0.74
CA GLU A 36 4.81 5.63 1.61
C GLU A 36 5.82 4.55 1.98
N LEU A 37 6.59 4.07 1.00
CA LEU A 37 7.64 3.09 1.22
C LEU A 37 8.72 3.60 2.19
N SER A 38 9.14 4.86 2.04
CA SER A 38 10.15 5.48 2.93
C SER A 38 9.63 5.58 4.37
N VAL A 39 8.36 5.98 4.53
CA VAL A 39 7.70 6.09 5.84
C VAL A 39 7.55 4.72 6.50
N LEU A 40 7.09 3.70 5.76
CA LEU A 40 6.97 2.33 6.24
C LEU A 40 8.33 1.74 6.61
N TYR A 41 9.35 1.93 5.76
CA TYR A 41 10.69 1.44 6.04
C TYR A 41 11.27 2.07 7.32
N GLY A 42 11.10 3.38 7.51
CA GLY A 42 11.49 4.07 8.73
C GLY A 42 10.79 3.53 9.97
N ALA A 43 9.46 3.35 9.91
CA ALA A 43 8.69 2.82 11.02
C ALA A 43 9.09 1.39 11.39
N PHE A 44 9.19 0.49 10.40
CA PHE A 44 9.59 -0.89 10.64
C PHE A 44 11.05 -1.03 11.08
N LYS A 45 11.96 -0.16 10.60
CA LYS A 45 13.34 -0.10 11.09
C LYS A 45 13.40 0.29 12.58
N SER A 46 12.49 1.14 13.03
CA SER A 46 12.36 1.53 14.44
C SER A 46 11.52 0.56 15.29
N GLY A 47 11.00 -0.53 14.70
CA GLY A 47 10.11 -1.47 15.39
C GLY A 47 8.69 -0.95 15.65
N ASN A 48 8.33 0.18 15.03
CA ASN A 48 7.01 0.78 15.16
C ASN A 48 6.03 0.17 14.15
N PRO A 49 4.72 0.15 14.46
CA PRO A 49 3.69 -0.28 13.52
C PRO A 49 3.59 0.69 12.32
N SER A 50 2.96 0.23 11.23
CA SER A 50 2.72 1.05 10.05
C SER A 50 1.99 2.35 10.42
N PRO A 51 2.59 3.54 10.19
CA PRO A 51 1.98 4.82 10.50
C PRO A 51 1.05 5.32 9.38
N LEU A 52 0.97 4.58 8.26
CA LEU A 52 0.08 4.93 7.15
C LEU A 52 -1.39 4.63 7.52
N PRO A 53 -2.33 5.48 7.09
CA PRO A 53 -3.74 5.25 7.33
C PRO A 53 -4.16 3.93 6.70
N HIS A 54 -4.79 3.08 7.51
CA HIS A 54 -5.33 1.82 7.04
C HIS A 54 -6.48 2.14 6.09
N TYR A 55 -6.36 1.76 4.82
CA TYR A 55 -7.48 1.90 3.90
C TYR A 55 -8.63 1.03 4.39
N ARG A 56 -9.65 1.66 4.98
CA ARG A 56 -10.91 1.00 5.28
C ARG A 56 -11.63 0.83 3.96
N PHE A 57 -11.57 -0.37 3.39
CA PHE A 57 -12.56 -0.75 2.40
C PHE A 57 -13.92 -0.70 3.12
N ASN A 58 -14.73 0.29 2.76
CA ASN A 58 -16.13 0.35 3.20
C ASN A 58 -16.85 -0.81 2.52
N THR A 59 -16.70 -2.03 3.06
CA THR A 59 -17.64 -3.10 2.75
C THR A 59 -18.98 -2.58 3.27
N PRO A 60 -20.00 -2.40 2.43
CA PRO A 60 -21.35 -2.36 2.97
C PRO A 60 -21.48 -3.67 3.73
N THR A 61 -21.52 -3.59 5.05
CA THR A 61 -21.87 -4.74 5.88
C THR A 61 -23.22 -5.19 5.34
N LEU A 62 -23.23 -6.29 4.58
CA LEU A 62 -24.45 -7.03 4.31
C LEU A 62 -24.92 -7.52 5.67
N ARG A 63 -25.64 -6.66 6.39
CA ARG A 63 -26.53 -7.08 7.45
C ARG A 63 -27.51 -8.00 6.74
N CYS A 64 -27.35 -9.30 6.93
CA CYS A 64 -28.44 -10.23 6.71
C CYS A 64 -29.55 -9.78 7.66
N GLY A 65 -30.51 -9.04 7.12
CA GLY A 65 -31.60 -8.46 7.87
C GLY A 65 -32.57 -9.56 8.26
N ASN A 66 -32.67 -9.84 9.56
CA ASN A 66 -33.89 -10.43 10.09
C ASN A 66 -34.95 -9.32 10.09
N GLY A 67 -35.92 -9.44 9.18
CA GLY A 67 -37.23 -8.80 9.27
C GLY A 67 -37.28 -7.29 8.97
N SER A 68 -37.94 -6.98 7.87
CA SER A 68 -38.72 -5.74 7.65
C SER A 68 -37.98 -4.40 7.73
N GLY A 69 -37.64 -3.83 6.56
CA GLY A 69 -37.33 -2.40 6.47
C GLY A 69 -36.60 -2.00 5.19
N SER A 70 -37.39 -1.58 4.19
CA SER A 70 -37.07 -0.80 2.98
C SER A 70 -35.61 -0.66 2.54
N VAL A 71 -35.28 -1.29 1.42
CA VAL A 71 -34.07 -1.00 0.62
C VAL A 71 -34.30 0.32 -0.13
N ALA A 72 -33.58 1.37 0.25
CA ALA A 72 -33.43 2.57 -0.56
C ALA A 72 -32.13 2.44 -1.37
N ILE A 73 -32.30 2.26 -2.68
CA ILE A 73 -31.28 2.54 -3.71
C ILE A 73 -31.11 4.05 -3.86
#